data_AF-A0A1W9WMA4-F1
#
_entry.id   AF-A0A1W9WMA4-F1
#
_cell.length_a   1.000
_cell.length_b   1.000
_cell.length_c   1.000
_cell.angle_alpha   90.00
_cell.angle_beta   90.00
_cell.angle_gamma   90.00
#
_symmetry.space_group_name_H-M   'P 1'
#
loop_
_entity.id
_entity.type
_entity.pdbx_description
1 polymer ?
#
loop_
_entity_poly.entity_id
_entity_poly.type
_entity_poly.pdbx_seq_one_letter_code
_entity_poly.pdbx_strand_id
1 'polypeptide(L)'
;MSLDKLIVYCLAICFSLVGLPVNAEPVANPNSGEAQPLDSATITVTQEWLEKRQKIVTQAQAKLEKAQAAVQAEEQALREKIASLETTDKITQKMLDKAAAERQAANQKVEEFRLERQRVQPELEPLRQRLTEIQTTFKELTKFPREEQTVAQNQRISEVENEVALQEKAVELAQQHLNIIKAQAEIAIKRTILSIDWHSQLQTLPQQRRLKEREQAMAEAQVGLEHNQKTLETEQKELPNKITSLEAAQLPVEKLTKMLEKAAIDKEAADVDVQTLILESKSAETNLERERNTVNEGQKKL
;
A
#
# COMPACT_ATOMS: atom_id res chain seq x y z
N MET A 1 13.51 -10.40 1.06
CA MET A 1 13.67 -9.67 2.34
C MET A 1 13.55 -10.68 3.47
N SER A 2 14.55 -10.81 4.35
CA SER A 2 14.51 -11.82 5.42
C SER A 2 13.48 -11.46 6.50
N LEU A 3 12.79 -12.48 7.02
CA LEU A 3 11.76 -12.38 8.06
C LEU A 3 12.25 -11.59 9.29
N ASP A 4 13.55 -11.71 9.59
CA ASP A 4 14.19 -11.04 10.73
C ASP A 4 14.19 -9.52 10.61
N LYS A 5 14.28 -8.97 9.39
CA LYS A 5 14.19 -7.52 9.17
C LYS A 5 12.77 -6.99 9.35
N LEU A 6 11.75 -7.81 9.11
CA LEU A 6 10.35 -7.45 9.33
C LEU A 6 10.02 -7.41 10.84
N ILE A 7 10.51 -8.39 11.60
CA ILE A 7 10.28 -8.48 13.05
C ILE A 7 10.98 -7.35 13.80
N VAL A 8 12.22 -7.00 13.41
CA VAL A 8 12.94 -5.85 13.99
C VAL A 8 12.24 -4.52 13.63
N TYR A 9 11.65 -4.40 12.44
CA TYR A 9 10.88 -3.20 12.06
C TYR A 9 9.56 -3.10 12.83
N CYS A 10 8.85 -4.23 13.03
CA CYS A 10 7.66 -4.27 13.86
C CYS A 10 7.96 -3.95 15.34
N LEU A 11 9.05 -4.47 15.89
CA LEU A 11 9.48 -4.16 17.26
C LEU A 11 9.93 -2.70 17.42
N ALA A 12 10.60 -2.12 16.42
CA ALA A 12 10.96 -0.71 16.42
C ALA A 12 9.73 0.22 16.32
N ILE A 13 8.71 -0.18 15.56
CA ILE A 13 7.41 0.53 15.50
C ILE A 13 6.65 0.38 16.83
N CYS A 14 6.70 -0.78 17.48
CA CYS A 14 6.12 -0.97 18.82
C CYS A 14 6.84 -0.13 19.89
N PHE A 15 8.17 0.00 19.84
CA PHE A 15 8.93 0.84 20.78
C PHE A 15 8.78 2.34 20.52
N SER A 16 8.53 2.77 19.28
CA SER A 16 8.25 4.18 18.96
C SER A 16 6.77 4.59 19.14
N LEU A 17 5.87 3.63 19.36
CA LEU A 17 4.49 3.85 19.79
C LEU A 17 4.33 3.96 21.32
N VAL A 18 5.34 3.56 22.09
CA VAL A 18 5.38 3.72 23.55
C VAL A 18 6.35 4.85 23.91
N GLY A 19 5.85 6.08 23.85
CA GLY A 19 6.43 7.21 24.55
C GLY A 19 7.52 8.00 23.81
N LEU A 20 7.09 9.05 23.10
CA LEU A 20 7.75 10.35 23.20
C LEU A 20 6.67 11.40 23.53
N PRO A 21 6.83 12.19 24.61
CA PRO A 21 5.93 13.28 24.92
C PRO A 21 6.15 14.37 23.87
N VAL A 22 5.33 14.39 22.82
CA VAL A 22 5.18 15.62 22.04
C VAL A 22 4.42 16.58 22.95
N ASN A 23 5.08 17.69 23.28
CA ASN A 23 4.53 18.84 23.99
C ASN A 23 3.15 19.20 23.44
N ALA A 24 2.11 18.65 24.04
CA ALA A 24 0.78 19.20 23.96
C ALA A 24 0.66 20.12 25.17
N GLU A 25 0.71 21.43 24.92
CA GLU A 25 0.22 22.40 25.88
C GLU A 25 -1.15 21.93 26.39
N PRO A 26 -1.40 22.00 27.70
CA PRO A 26 -2.68 21.60 28.25
C PRO A 26 -3.73 22.60 27.76
N VAL A 27 -4.46 22.25 26.69
CA VAL A 27 -5.70 22.91 26.35
C VAL A 27 -6.67 22.57 27.47
N ALA A 28 -6.81 23.49 28.41
CA ALA A 28 -7.83 23.48 29.44
C ALA A 28 -9.20 23.38 28.76
N ASN A 29 -9.78 22.19 28.76
CA ASN A 29 -11.16 21.99 28.35
C ASN A 29 -12.04 22.45 29.54
N PRO A 30 -12.86 23.52 29.43
CA PRO A 30 -13.57 24.09 30.57
C PRO A 30 -14.78 23.28 31.05
N ASN A 31 -14.99 22.06 30.53
CA ASN A 31 -16.17 21.24 30.80
C ASN A 31 -15.89 19.89 31.49
N SER A 32 -14.70 19.69 32.04
CA SER A 32 -14.51 18.65 33.06
C SER A 32 -15.13 19.15 34.36
N GLY A 33 -16.42 18.87 34.56
CA GLY A 33 -17.06 19.02 35.87
C GLY A 33 -16.13 18.43 36.93
N GLU A 34 -15.80 19.27 37.91
CA GLU A 34 -14.82 19.05 38.96
C GLU A 34 -14.90 17.63 39.53
N ALA A 35 -13.99 16.79 39.06
CA ALA A 35 -13.66 15.55 39.74
C ALA A 35 -12.59 15.91 40.77
N GLN A 36 -13.04 16.32 41.95
CA GLN A 36 -12.16 16.44 43.11
C GLN A 36 -11.37 15.12 43.28
N PRO A 37 -10.07 15.19 43.60
CA PRO A 37 -9.36 14.02 44.10
C PRO A 37 -10.09 13.59 45.37
N LEU A 38 -10.61 12.37 45.40
CA LEU A 38 -10.96 11.76 46.68
C LEU A 38 -9.63 11.56 47.41
N ASP A 39 -9.29 12.51 48.27
CA ASP A 39 -8.53 12.24 49.48
C ASP A 39 -9.08 10.96 50.12
N SER A 40 -8.24 10.23 50.83
CA SER A 40 -8.50 8.95 51.51
C SER A 40 -9.57 9.02 52.61
N ALA A 41 -10.70 9.65 52.33
CA ALA A 41 -11.92 9.61 53.09
C ALA A 41 -12.50 8.20 52.96
N THR A 42 -12.66 7.54 54.09
CA THR A 42 -13.35 6.27 54.24
C THR A 42 -14.65 6.31 53.43
N ILE A 43 -14.72 5.56 52.33
CA ILE A 43 -15.89 5.52 51.46
C ILE A 43 -17.06 5.00 52.29
N THR A 44 -17.99 5.87 52.64
CA THR A 44 -19.19 5.48 53.38
C THR A 44 -20.18 4.89 52.39
N VAL A 45 -20.30 3.57 52.39
CA VAL A 45 -21.22 2.85 51.50
C VAL A 45 -22.64 2.98 52.05
N THR A 46 -23.48 3.70 51.31
CA THR A 46 -24.91 3.84 51.58
C THR A 46 -25.73 3.24 50.45
N GLN A 47 -27.03 3.05 50.66
CA GLN A 47 -27.93 2.60 49.60
C GLN A 47 -27.95 3.58 48.40
N GLU A 48 -27.93 4.89 48.67
CA GLU A 48 -27.86 5.91 47.62
C GLU A 48 -26.54 5.83 46.82
N TRP A 49 -25.42 5.52 47.49
CA TRP A 49 -24.14 5.29 46.83
C TRP A 49 -24.22 4.08 45.88
N LEU A 50 -24.83 2.98 46.33
CA LEU A 50 -25.01 1.78 45.51
C LEU A 50 -25.87 2.06 44.28
N GLU A 51 -26.96 2.81 44.42
CA GLU A 51 -27.83 3.19 43.29
C GLU A 51 -27.08 4.05 42.26
N LYS A 52 -26.32 5.04 42.72
CA LYS A 52 -25.47 5.87 41.83
C LYS A 52 -24.44 5.00 41.10
N ARG A 53 -23.78 4.08 41.81
CA ARG A 53 -22.76 3.21 41.20
C ARG A 53 -23.37 2.22 40.21
N GLN A 54 -24.52 1.63 40.53
CA GLN A 54 -25.27 0.75 39.62
C GLN A 54 -25.63 1.48 38.33
N LYS A 55 -26.07 2.73 38.40
CA LYS A 55 -26.38 3.55 37.23
C LYS A 55 -25.15 3.78 36.35
N ILE A 56 -24.00 4.09 36.95
CA ILE A 56 -22.72 4.24 36.24
C ILE A 56 -22.35 2.94 35.53
N VAL A 57 -22.38 1.81 36.24
CA VAL A 57 -22.08 0.48 35.67
C VAL A 57 -23.00 0.18 34.48
N THR A 58 -24.31 0.41 34.64
CA THR A 58 -25.30 0.15 33.59
C THR A 58 -25.06 1.03 32.34
N GLN A 59 -24.76 2.31 32.54
CA GLN A 59 -24.43 3.22 31.44
C GLN A 59 -23.12 2.84 30.75
N ALA A 60 -22.10 2.46 31.51
CA ALA A 60 -20.82 2.01 30.97
C ALA A 60 -20.97 0.70 30.18
N GLN A 61 -21.79 -0.23 30.67
CA GLN A 61 -22.12 -1.47 29.98
C GLN A 61 -22.83 -1.22 28.65
N ALA A 62 -23.84 -0.34 28.62
CA ALA A 62 -24.52 0.03 27.39
C ALA A 62 -23.58 0.71 26.37
N LYS A 63 -22.62 1.52 26.84
CA LYS A 63 -21.58 2.11 25.97
C LYS A 63 -20.63 1.03 25.44
N LEU A 64 -20.26 0.04 26.26
CA LEU A 64 -19.42 -1.08 25.86
C LEU A 64 -20.07 -1.89 24.74
N GLU A 65 -21.33 -2.27 24.89
CA GLU A 65 -22.08 -3.04 23.88
C GLU A 65 -22.19 -2.28 22.55
N LYS A 66 -22.49 -0.98 22.59
CA LYS A 66 -22.49 -0.12 21.40
C LYS A 66 -21.11 -0.05 20.74
N ALA A 67 -20.04 0.06 21.53
CA ALA A 67 -18.68 0.10 21.02
C ALA A 67 -18.26 -1.25 20.40
N GLN A 68 -18.70 -2.38 20.97
CA GLN A 68 -18.46 -3.72 20.41
C GLN A 68 -19.12 -3.89 19.05
N ALA A 69 -20.39 -3.52 18.91
CA ALA A 69 -21.07 -3.58 17.63
C ALA A 69 -20.43 -2.64 16.59
N ALA A 70 -20.03 -1.43 17.01
CA ALA A 70 -19.41 -0.46 16.13
C ALA A 70 -18.03 -0.92 15.63
N VAL A 71 -17.18 -1.51 16.48
CA VAL A 71 -15.85 -1.98 16.04
C VAL A 71 -15.94 -3.16 15.07
N GLN A 72 -16.94 -4.03 15.22
CA GLN A 72 -17.20 -5.12 14.25
C GLN A 72 -17.61 -4.57 12.89
N ALA A 73 -18.51 -3.57 12.86
CA ALA A 73 -18.90 -2.90 11.63
C ALA A 73 -17.73 -2.14 10.99
N GLU A 74 -16.89 -1.48 11.79
CA GLU A 74 -15.67 -0.81 11.32
C GLU A 74 -14.66 -1.79 10.71
N GLU A 75 -14.49 -2.98 11.29
CA GLU A 75 -13.62 -4.01 10.74
C GLU A 75 -14.09 -4.47 9.35
N GLN A 76 -15.38 -4.73 9.19
CA GLN A 76 -15.94 -5.10 7.88
C GLN A 76 -15.81 -3.96 6.88
N ALA A 77 -16.15 -2.73 7.28
CA ALA A 77 -16.01 -1.55 6.43
C ALA A 77 -14.55 -1.28 6.03
N LEU A 78 -13.58 -1.60 6.89
CA LEU A 78 -12.16 -1.49 6.56
C LEU A 78 -11.78 -2.50 5.47
N ARG A 79 -12.22 -3.75 5.58
CA ARG A 79 -11.95 -4.78 4.56
C ARG A 79 -12.47 -4.34 3.19
N GLU A 80 -13.68 -3.79 3.14
CA GLU A 80 -14.29 -3.26 1.91
C GLU A 80 -13.51 -2.05 1.36
N LYS A 81 -13.11 -1.12 2.24
CA LYS A 81 -12.26 0.03 1.85
C LYS A 81 -10.94 -0.44 1.25
N ILE A 82 -10.26 -1.39 1.88
CA ILE A 82 -8.99 -1.94 1.38
C ILE A 82 -9.19 -2.61 0.02
N ALA A 83 -10.24 -3.43 -0.15
CA ALA A 83 -10.55 -4.03 -1.44
C ALA A 83 -10.80 -2.97 -2.53
N SER A 84 -11.52 -1.89 -2.22
CA SER A 84 -11.77 -0.79 -3.15
C SER A 84 -10.52 0.02 -3.53
N LEU A 85 -9.46 -0.05 -2.71
CA LEU A 85 -8.21 0.63 -3.03
C LEU A 85 -7.59 0.05 -4.29
N GLU A 86 -7.74 -1.24 -4.59
CA GLU A 86 -7.18 -1.88 -5.78
C GLU A 86 -7.62 -1.19 -7.08
N THR A 87 -8.87 -0.75 -7.13
CA THR A 87 -9.48 -0.04 -8.27
C THR A 87 -9.34 1.49 -8.20
N THR A 88 -8.80 2.03 -7.12
CA THR A 88 -8.67 3.48 -6.94
C THR A 88 -7.41 3.99 -7.63
N ASP A 89 -7.53 4.82 -8.67
CA ASP A 89 -6.39 5.32 -9.46
C ASP A 89 -5.41 6.21 -8.67
N LYS A 90 -5.92 6.99 -7.70
CA LYS A 90 -5.09 7.96 -6.98
C LYS A 90 -5.46 8.08 -5.51
N ILE A 91 -4.48 7.80 -4.65
CA ILE A 91 -4.53 8.13 -3.24
C ILE A 91 -4.18 9.61 -3.08
N THR A 92 -5.06 10.36 -2.42
CA THR A 92 -4.88 11.82 -2.22
C THR A 92 -4.29 12.11 -0.86
N GLN A 93 -3.59 13.25 -0.73
CA GLN A 93 -3.08 13.73 0.57
C GLN A 93 -4.21 13.87 1.60
N LYS A 94 -5.39 14.35 1.17
CA LYS A 94 -6.57 14.45 2.03
C LYS A 94 -7.00 13.11 2.64
N MET A 95 -6.85 11.99 1.90
CA MET A 95 -7.16 10.66 2.44
C MET A 95 -6.14 10.25 3.50
N LEU A 96 -4.85 10.53 3.27
CA LEU A 96 -3.78 10.28 4.24
C LEU A 96 -3.97 11.11 5.50
N ASP A 97 -4.24 12.42 5.37
CA ASP A 97 -4.47 13.31 6.50
C ASP A 97 -5.68 12.88 7.32
N LYS A 98 -6.77 12.46 6.64
CA LYS A 98 -7.95 11.93 7.32
C LYS A 98 -7.63 10.64 8.08
N ALA A 99 -6.91 9.71 7.46
CA ALA A 99 -6.51 8.46 8.11
C ALA A 99 -5.55 8.70 9.28
N ALA A 100 -4.66 9.68 9.18
CA ALA A 100 -3.76 10.09 10.26
C ALA A 100 -4.54 10.69 11.44
N ALA A 101 -5.53 11.54 11.16
CA ALA A 101 -6.42 12.10 12.17
C ALA A 101 -7.27 11.02 12.85
N GLU A 102 -7.83 10.06 12.09
CA GLU A 102 -8.58 8.91 12.62
C GLU A 102 -7.69 8.06 13.55
N ARG A 103 -6.44 7.78 13.14
CA ARG A 103 -5.44 7.08 13.97
C ARG A 103 -5.13 7.85 15.26
N GLN A 104 -4.93 9.16 15.17
CA GLN A 104 -4.65 10.00 16.35
C GLN A 104 -5.82 10.00 17.33
N ALA A 105 -7.05 10.15 16.83
CA ALA A 105 -8.26 10.11 17.64
C ALA A 105 -8.45 8.75 18.33
N ALA A 106 -8.18 7.65 17.60
CA ALA A 106 -8.23 6.31 18.19
C ALA A 106 -7.21 6.14 19.33
N ASN A 107 -5.97 6.63 19.13
CA ASN A 107 -4.93 6.62 20.17
C ASN A 107 -5.29 7.45 21.40
N GLN A 108 -5.86 8.64 21.20
CA GLN A 108 -6.34 9.47 22.32
C GLN A 108 -7.38 8.72 23.14
N LYS A 109 -8.27 7.96 22.49
CA LYS A 109 -9.28 7.16 23.19
C LYS A 109 -8.67 6.04 24.04
N VAL A 110 -7.58 5.41 23.60
CA VAL A 110 -6.84 4.43 24.41
C VAL A 110 -6.27 5.09 25.66
N GLU A 111 -5.67 6.27 25.52
CA GLU A 111 -5.12 7.02 26.66
C GLU A 111 -6.22 7.47 27.63
N GLU A 112 -7.37 7.92 27.13
CA GLU A 112 -8.53 8.25 27.98
C GLU A 112 -8.94 7.06 28.85
N PHE A 113 -9.10 5.86 28.28
CA PHE A 113 -9.46 4.66 29.05
C PHE A 113 -8.33 4.20 29.97
N ARG A 114 -7.06 4.41 29.60
CA ARG A 114 -5.91 4.14 30.48
C ARG A 114 -5.97 5.04 31.72
N LEU A 115 -6.22 6.32 31.54
CA LEU A 115 -6.35 7.30 32.63
C LEU A 115 -7.58 7.00 33.50
N GLU A 116 -8.72 6.68 32.89
CA GLU A 116 -9.93 6.30 33.62
C GLU A 116 -9.71 5.04 34.47
N ARG A 117 -9.03 4.03 33.93
CA ARG A 117 -8.62 2.86 34.69
C ARG A 117 -7.72 3.24 35.86
N GLN A 118 -6.71 4.08 35.65
CA GLN A 118 -5.81 4.53 36.72
C GLN A 118 -6.55 5.27 37.83
N ARG A 119 -7.61 5.99 37.49
CA ARG A 119 -8.47 6.68 38.45
C ARG A 119 -9.38 5.74 39.24
N VAL A 120 -10.01 4.76 38.59
CA VAL A 120 -11.02 3.88 39.21
C VAL A 120 -10.41 2.70 39.94
N GLN A 121 -9.27 2.18 39.47
CA GLN A 121 -8.60 1.03 40.08
C GLN A 121 -8.25 1.20 41.59
N PRO A 122 -7.76 2.36 42.08
CA PRO A 122 -7.47 2.54 43.50
C PRO A 122 -8.72 2.56 44.40
N GLU A 123 -9.93 2.79 43.87
CA GLU A 123 -11.17 2.78 44.66
C GLU A 123 -11.50 1.38 45.21
N LEU A 124 -11.01 0.33 44.56
CA LEU A 124 -11.39 -1.05 44.88
C LEU A 124 -10.73 -1.58 46.16
N GLU A 125 -9.49 -1.18 46.42
CA GLU A 125 -8.71 -1.72 47.54
C GLU A 125 -9.28 -1.27 48.90
N PRO A 126 -9.61 0.01 49.14
CA PRO A 126 -10.28 0.45 50.36
C PRO A 126 -11.62 -0.27 50.59
N LEU A 127 -12.40 -0.51 49.53
CA LEU A 127 -13.67 -1.23 49.65
C LEU A 127 -13.49 -2.68 50.09
N ARG A 128 -12.44 -3.36 49.59
CA ARG A 128 -12.09 -4.74 49.97
C ARG A 128 -11.55 -4.82 51.39
N GLN A 129 -10.72 -3.88 51.79
CA GLN A 129 -10.21 -3.78 53.17
C GLN A 129 -11.36 -3.60 54.14
N ARG A 130 -12.26 -2.65 53.87
CA ARG A 130 -13.45 -2.42 54.69
C ARG A 130 -14.36 -3.64 54.77
N LEU A 131 -14.57 -4.34 53.65
CA LEU A 131 -15.34 -5.60 53.65
C LEU A 131 -14.70 -6.65 54.58
N THR A 132 -13.37 -6.79 54.53
CA THR A 132 -12.63 -7.75 55.35
C THR A 132 -12.74 -7.41 56.84
N GLU A 133 -12.67 -6.12 57.21
CA GLU A 133 -12.86 -5.65 58.59
C GLU A 133 -14.26 -5.97 59.12
N ILE A 134 -15.31 -5.66 58.34
CA ILE A 134 -16.70 -5.91 58.73
C ILE A 134 -16.97 -7.41 58.81
N GLN A 135 -16.49 -8.21 57.85
CA GLN A 135 -16.62 -9.67 57.89
C GLN A 135 -15.89 -10.30 59.08
N THR A 136 -14.74 -9.75 59.49
CA THR A 136 -14.03 -10.19 60.69
C THR A 136 -14.86 -9.88 61.94
N THR A 137 -15.40 -8.67 62.03
CA THR A 137 -16.28 -8.25 63.12
C THR A 137 -17.54 -9.13 63.18
N PHE A 138 -18.15 -9.42 62.04
CA PHE A 138 -19.31 -10.31 61.95
C PHE A 138 -18.98 -11.71 62.49
N LYS A 139 -17.88 -12.30 62.03
CA LYS A 139 -17.41 -13.61 62.51
C LYS A 139 -17.18 -13.62 64.02
N GLU A 140 -16.67 -12.53 64.60
CA GLU A 140 -16.47 -12.41 66.04
C GLU A 140 -17.78 -12.34 66.81
N LEU A 141 -18.76 -11.58 66.31
CA LEU A 141 -20.09 -11.47 66.92
C LEU A 141 -20.89 -12.78 66.79
N THR A 142 -20.66 -13.57 65.74
CA THR A 142 -21.34 -14.85 65.53
C THR A 142 -20.58 -16.06 66.09
N LYS A 143 -19.62 -15.87 67.01
CA LYS A 143 -18.91 -16.99 67.67
C LYS A 143 -19.83 -17.89 68.49
N PHE A 144 -20.93 -17.34 68.99
CA PHE A 144 -21.96 -18.08 69.74
C PHE A 144 -23.28 -18.08 68.95
N PRO A 145 -24.12 -19.12 69.07
CA PRO A 145 -25.45 -19.16 68.47
C PRO A 145 -26.31 -17.97 68.92
N ARG A 146 -27.20 -17.45 68.06
CA ARG A 146 -28.03 -16.28 68.36
C ARG A 146 -28.93 -16.50 69.58
N GLU A 147 -29.33 -17.74 69.83
CA GLU A 147 -30.16 -18.16 70.96
C GLU A 147 -29.44 -17.96 72.30
N GLU A 148 -28.11 -17.98 72.31
CA GLU A 148 -27.26 -17.78 73.48
C GLU A 148 -26.87 -16.31 73.69
N GLN A 149 -27.27 -15.42 72.78
CA GLN A 149 -26.91 -14.01 72.79
C GLN A 149 -28.03 -13.12 73.33
N THR A 150 -27.63 -11.98 73.90
CA THR A 150 -28.58 -10.96 74.37
C THR A 150 -29.31 -10.30 73.19
N VAL A 151 -30.49 -9.73 73.47
CA VAL A 151 -31.26 -8.97 72.45
C VAL A 151 -30.41 -7.87 71.80
N ALA A 152 -29.61 -7.14 72.59
CA ALA A 152 -28.73 -6.09 72.08
C ALA A 152 -27.61 -6.64 71.17
N GLN A 153 -27.04 -7.80 71.49
CA GLN A 153 -26.06 -8.47 70.63
C GLN A 153 -26.70 -8.95 69.33
N ASN A 154 -27.90 -9.53 69.38
CA ASN A 154 -28.63 -9.96 68.18
C ASN A 154 -29.02 -8.78 67.26
N GLN A 155 -29.36 -7.62 67.83
CA GLN A 155 -29.56 -6.38 67.07
C GLN A 155 -28.26 -5.96 66.36
N ARG A 156 -27.14 -5.92 67.08
CA ARG A 156 -25.83 -5.57 66.52
C ARG A 156 -25.37 -6.56 65.44
N ILE A 157 -25.62 -7.86 65.60
CA ILE A 157 -25.35 -8.86 64.55
C ILE A 157 -26.15 -8.52 63.29
N SER A 158 -27.43 -8.19 63.43
CA SER A 158 -28.30 -7.87 62.29
C SER A 158 -27.86 -6.57 61.59
N GLU A 159 -27.38 -5.58 62.34
CA GLU A 159 -26.80 -4.35 61.78
C GLU A 159 -25.52 -4.63 60.97
N VAL A 160 -24.59 -5.42 61.55
CA VAL A 160 -23.34 -5.78 60.88
C VAL A 160 -23.60 -6.70 59.68
N GLU A 161 -24.56 -7.61 59.75
CA GLU A 161 -25.00 -8.45 58.63
C GLU A 161 -25.46 -7.60 57.44
N ASN A 162 -26.27 -6.57 57.71
CA ASN A 162 -26.68 -5.60 56.69
C ASN A 162 -25.49 -4.81 56.14
N GLU A 163 -24.54 -4.38 56.99
CA GLU A 163 -23.33 -3.68 56.55
C GLU A 163 -22.44 -4.56 55.65
N VAL A 164 -22.29 -5.86 55.98
CA VAL A 164 -21.60 -6.84 55.12
C VAL A 164 -22.27 -6.89 53.75
N ALA A 165 -23.59 -7.08 53.69
CA ALA A 165 -24.31 -7.20 52.43
C ALA A 165 -24.19 -5.93 51.56
N LEU A 166 -24.25 -4.74 52.15
CA LEU A 166 -24.03 -3.48 51.45
C LEU A 166 -22.60 -3.38 50.89
N GLN A 167 -21.61 -3.73 51.71
CA GLN A 167 -20.21 -3.64 51.33
C GLN A 167 -19.81 -4.68 50.27
N GLU A 168 -20.37 -5.89 50.32
CA GLU A 168 -20.19 -6.92 49.28
C GLU A 168 -20.67 -6.41 47.92
N LYS A 169 -21.89 -5.84 47.88
CA LYS A 169 -22.43 -5.25 46.67
C LYS A 169 -21.59 -4.07 46.17
N ALA A 170 -21.02 -3.27 47.07
CA ALA A 170 -20.13 -2.18 46.67
C ALA A 170 -18.85 -2.67 46.00
N VAL A 171 -18.21 -3.70 46.55
CA VAL A 171 -17.03 -4.35 45.95
C VAL A 171 -17.38 -4.96 44.59
N GLU A 172 -18.54 -5.63 44.48
CA GLU A 172 -19.01 -6.20 43.22
C GLU A 172 -19.17 -5.11 42.14
N LEU A 173 -19.88 -4.03 42.43
CA LEU A 173 -20.10 -2.95 41.47
C LEU A 173 -18.82 -2.22 41.08
N ALA A 174 -17.90 -1.99 42.03
CA ALA A 174 -16.59 -1.42 41.73
C ALA A 174 -15.78 -2.34 40.80
N GLN A 175 -15.81 -3.66 41.06
CA GLN A 175 -15.14 -4.65 40.22
C GLN A 175 -15.75 -4.75 38.82
N GLN A 176 -17.08 -4.75 38.72
CA GLN A 176 -17.80 -4.73 37.44
C GLN A 176 -17.42 -3.49 36.62
N HIS A 177 -17.43 -2.31 37.25
CA HIS A 177 -17.05 -1.06 36.58
C HIS A 177 -15.62 -1.12 36.03
N LEU A 178 -14.66 -1.60 36.84
CA LEU A 178 -13.27 -1.76 36.42
C LEU A 178 -13.13 -2.74 35.24
N ASN A 179 -13.89 -3.83 35.24
CA ASN A 179 -13.88 -4.80 34.15
C ASN A 179 -14.45 -4.21 32.85
N ILE A 180 -15.50 -3.38 32.95
CA ILE A 180 -16.07 -2.67 31.80
C ILE A 180 -15.04 -1.70 31.20
N ILE A 181 -14.34 -0.91 32.03
CA ILE A 181 -13.29 0.02 31.55
C ILE A 181 -12.17 -0.75 30.83
N LYS A 182 -11.76 -1.91 31.36
CA LYS A 182 -10.76 -2.77 30.69
C LYS A 182 -11.26 -3.24 29.32
N ALA A 183 -12.50 -3.72 29.23
CA ALA A 183 -13.09 -4.15 27.97
C ALA A 183 -13.24 -2.99 26.96
N GLN A 184 -13.57 -1.78 27.43
CA GLN A 184 -13.61 -0.58 26.60
C GLN A 184 -12.22 -0.19 26.09
N ALA A 185 -11.18 -0.32 26.92
CA ALA A 185 -9.79 -0.11 26.51
C ALA A 185 -9.37 -1.10 25.43
N GLU A 186 -9.73 -2.38 25.54
CA GLU A 186 -9.46 -3.39 24.52
C GLU A 186 -10.12 -3.04 23.18
N ILE A 187 -11.36 -2.55 23.19
CA ILE A 187 -12.03 -2.08 21.97
C ILE A 187 -11.33 -0.86 21.38
N ALA A 188 -10.92 0.10 22.21
CA ALA A 188 -10.16 1.25 21.73
C ALA A 188 -8.84 0.83 21.08
N ILE A 189 -8.13 -0.13 21.67
CA ILE A 189 -6.90 -0.72 21.10
C ILE A 189 -7.20 -1.37 19.74
N LYS A 190 -8.29 -2.15 19.62
CA LYS A 190 -8.70 -2.75 18.34
C LYS A 190 -8.94 -1.68 17.28
N ARG A 191 -9.66 -0.60 17.62
CA ARG A 191 -9.89 0.53 16.72
C ARG A 191 -8.61 1.23 16.29
N THR A 192 -7.67 1.41 17.20
CA THR A 192 -6.33 1.91 16.89
C THR A 192 -5.64 1.03 15.86
N ILE A 193 -5.65 -0.29 16.04
CA ILE A 193 -5.04 -1.24 15.09
C ILE A 193 -5.68 -1.11 13.70
N LEU A 194 -7.02 -1.06 13.62
CA LEU A 194 -7.74 -0.85 12.36
C LEU A 194 -7.34 0.46 11.68
N SER A 195 -7.21 1.54 12.45
CA SER A 195 -6.82 2.86 11.93
C SER A 195 -5.37 2.89 11.45
N ILE A 196 -4.47 2.17 12.14
CA ILE A 196 -3.07 1.99 11.73
C ILE A 196 -3.00 1.22 10.43
N ASP A 197 -3.73 0.10 10.31
CA ASP A 197 -3.76 -0.69 9.09
C ASP A 197 -4.27 0.15 7.91
N TRP A 198 -5.40 0.84 8.07
CA TRP A 198 -5.93 1.74 7.05
C TRP A 198 -4.90 2.78 6.57
N HIS A 199 -4.29 3.50 7.52
CA HIS A 199 -3.28 4.50 7.20
C HIS A 199 -2.05 3.88 6.50
N SER A 200 -1.61 2.70 6.94
CA SER A 200 -0.48 1.96 6.35
C SER A 200 -0.77 1.54 4.91
N GLN A 201 -1.97 1.02 4.63
CA GLN A 201 -2.40 0.66 3.28
C GLN A 201 -2.35 1.88 2.36
N LEU A 202 -2.89 3.02 2.81
CA LEU A 202 -2.86 4.24 2.01
C LEU A 202 -1.43 4.74 1.72
N GLN A 203 -0.50 4.58 2.67
CA GLN A 203 0.87 5.04 2.52
C GLN A 203 1.72 4.13 1.61
N THR A 204 1.50 2.81 1.67
CA THR A 204 2.36 1.81 1.03
C THR A 204 1.89 1.41 -0.36
N LEU A 205 0.58 1.40 -0.62
CA LEU A 205 0.00 0.93 -1.87
C LEU A 205 0.50 1.67 -3.13
N PRO A 206 0.67 3.01 -3.13
CA PRO A 206 1.24 3.71 -4.30
C PRO A 206 2.70 3.34 -4.59
N GLN A 207 3.47 2.94 -3.58
CA GLN A 207 4.84 2.49 -3.77
C GLN A 207 4.84 1.05 -4.32
N GLN A 208 4.01 0.18 -3.78
CA GLN A 208 3.86 -1.20 -4.25
C GLN A 208 3.41 -1.26 -5.71
N ARG A 209 2.45 -0.42 -6.13
CA ARG A 209 2.04 -0.34 -7.54
C ARG A 209 3.18 0.06 -8.47
N ARG A 210 3.92 1.11 -8.13
CA ARG A 210 5.07 1.55 -8.92
C ARG A 210 6.17 0.49 -9.01
N LEU A 211 6.37 -0.30 -7.97
CA LEU A 211 7.30 -1.43 -8.00
C LEU A 211 6.80 -2.52 -8.96
N LYS A 212 5.52 -2.91 -8.86
CA LYS A 212 4.92 -3.93 -9.72
C LYS A 212 4.92 -3.51 -11.19
N GLU A 213 4.61 -2.26 -11.49
CA GLU A 213 4.68 -1.69 -12.85
C GLU A 213 6.11 -1.75 -13.41
N ARG A 214 7.12 -1.45 -12.59
CA ARG A 214 8.53 -1.56 -12.99
C ARG A 214 8.96 -3.00 -13.22
N GLU A 215 8.55 -3.92 -12.35
CA GLU A 215 8.83 -5.35 -12.50
C GLU A 215 8.23 -5.88 -13.80
N GLN A 216 6.99 -5.50 -14.12
CA GLN A 216 6.34 -5.87 -15.37
C GLN A 216 7.06 -5.27 -16.59
N ALA A 217 7.40 -3.98 -16.56
CA ALA A 217 8.13 -3.33 -17.66
C ALA A 217 9.53 -3.96 -17.88
N MET A 218 10.21 -4.36 -16.80
CA MET A 218 11.49 -5.09 -16.91
C MET A 218 11.30 -6.48 -17.52
N ALA A 219 10.25 -7.21 -17.13
CA ALA A 219 9.95 -8.52 -17.72
C ALA A 219 9.64 -8.40 -19.23
N GLU A 220 8.83 -7.42 -19.62
CA GLU A 220 8.51 -7.13 -21.03
C GLU A 220 9.78 -6.74 -21.81
N ALA A 221 10.62 -5.87 -21.24
CA ALA A 221 11.89 -5.48 -21.85
C ALA A 221 12.86 -6.67 -22.00
N GLN A 222 12.90 -7.58 -21.03
CA GLN A 222 13.72 -8.78 -21.10
C GLN A 222 13.25 -9.71 -22.22
N VAL A 223 11.94 -9.95 -22.34
CA VAL A 223 11.37 -10.72 -23.45
C VAL A 223 11.69 -10.08 -24.80
N GLY A 224 11.57 -8.74 -24.90
CA GLY A 224 11.93 -7.99 -26.10
C GLY A 224 13.42 -8.10 -26.46
N LEU A 225 14.31 -8.02 -25.46
CA LEU A 225 15.75 -8.22 -25.65
C LEU A 225 16.09 -9.64 -26.13
N GLU A 226 15.49 -10.66 -25.52
CA GLU A 226 15.68 -12.06 -25.95
C GLU A 226 15.20 -12.28 -27.39
N HIS A 227 14.07 -11.67 -27.77
CA HIS A 227 13.58 -11.72 -29.15
C HIS A 227 14.55 -11.04 -30.13
N ASN A 228 14.99 -9.82 -29.83
CA ASN A 228 15.93 -9.09 -30.66
C ASN A 228 17.27 -9.81 -30.81
N GLN A 229 17.75 -10.42 -29.72
CA GLN A 229 18.96 -11.22 -29.74
C GLN A 229 18.82 -12.42 -30.70
N LYS A 230 17.70 -13.16 -30.64
CA LYS A 230 17.43 -14.27 -31.57
C LYS A 230 17.36 -13.81 -33.03
N THR A 231 16.72 -12.67 -33.29
CA THR A 231 16.65 -12.07 -34.64
C THR A 231 18.05 -11.74 -35.14
N LEU A 232 18.86 -11.06 -34.33
CA LEU A 232 20.22 -10.68 -34.69
C LEU A 232 21.14 -11.90 -34.91
N GLU A 233 21.03 -12.93 -34.07
CA GLU A 233 21.74 -14.20 -34.26
C GLU A 233 21.34 -14.89 -35.58
N THR A 234 20.08 -14.78 -35.98
CA THR A 234 19.58 -15.34 -37.25
C THR A 234 20.10 -14.55 -38.45
N GLU A 235 20.00 -13.21 -38.42
CA GLU A 235 20.53 -12.35 -39.47
C GLU A 235 22.05 -12.51 -39.62
N GLN A 236 22.78 -12.63 -38.51
CA GLN A 236 24.22 -12.87 -38.52
C GLN A 236 24.58 -14.22 -39.15
N LYS A 237 23.78 -15.26 -38.95
CA LYS A 237 23.96 -16.57 -39.61
C LYS A 237 23.66 -16.52 -41.12
N GLU A 238 22.72 -15.70 -41.54
CA GLU A 238 22.36 -15.55 -42.96
C GLU A 238 23.31 -14.64 -43.74
N LEU A 239 24.01 -13.74 -43.04
CA LEU A 239 24.87 -12.71 -43.63
C LEU A 239 25.93 -13.28 -44.60
N PRO A 240 26.66 -14.37 -44.28
CA PRO A 240 27.59 -14.99 -45.20
C PRO A 240 26.93 -15.46 -46.51
N ASN A 241 25.75 -16.10 -46.43
CA ASN A 241 25.03 -16.56 -47.61
C ASN A 241 24.55 -15.38 -48.47
N LYS A 242 24.14 -14.28 -47.86
CA LYS A 242 23.77 -13.03 -48.55
C LYS A 242 24.98 -12.42 -49.26
N ILE A 243 26.15 -12.40 -48.63
CA ILE A 243 27.42 -11.95 -49.24
C ILE A 243 27.75 -12.82 -50.44
N THR A 244 27.78 -14.15 -50.29
CA THR A 244 28.09 -15.06 -51.40
C THR A 244 27.11 -14.92 -52.56
N SER A 245 25.82 -14.70 -52.27
CA SER A 245 24.80 -14.48 -53.31
C SER A 245 25.03 -13.18 -54.08
N LEU A 246 25.44 -12.11 -53.40
CA LEU A 246 25.78 -10.83 -54.02
C LEU A 246 27.06 -10.93 -54.86
N GLU A 247 28.10 -11.59 -54.35
CA GLU A 247 29.34 -11.85 -55.09
C GLU A 247 29.07 -12.68 -56.36
N ALA A 248 28.24 -13.72 -56.26
CA ALA A 248 27.83 -14.53 -57.40
C ALA A 248 27.02 -13.74 -58.43
N ALA A 249 26.21 -12.77 -58.00
CA ALA A 249 25.45 -11.89 -58.90
C ALA A 249 26.32 -10.83 -59.59
N GLN A 250 27.47 -10.48 -59.02
CA GLN A 250 28.38 -9.47 -59.57
C GLN A 250 29.17 -9.98 -60.80
N LEU A 251 29.55 -11.26 -60.81
CA LEU A 251 30.25 -11.92 -61.91
C LEU A 251 29.51 -11.85 -63.27
N PRO A 252 28.19 -12.15 -63.35
CA PRO A 252 27.40 -11.93 -64.56
C PRO A 252 27.36 -10.48 -65.03
N VAL A 253 27.30 -9.51 -64.11
CA VAL A 253 27.23 -8.08 -64.44
C VAL A 253 28.54 -7.62 -65.07
N GLU A 254 29.70 -7.97 -64.50
CA GLU A 254 31.00 -7.65 -65.11
C GLU A 254 31.15 -8.26 -66.51
N LYS A 255 30.66 -9.48 -66.70
CA LYS A 255 30.67 -10.14 -68.01
C LYS A 255 29.79 -9.41 -69.03
N LEU A 256 28.58 -8.98 -68.63
CA LEU A 256 27.69 -8.20 -69.49
C LEU A 256 28.28 -6.83 -69.84
N THR A 257 28.94 -6.15 -68.90
CA THR A 257 29.64 -4.88 -69.14
C THR A 257 30.74 -5.05 -70.18
N LYS A 258 31.60 -6.07 -70.05
CA LYS A 258 32.66 -6.34 -71.04
C LYS A 258 32.10 -6.67 -72.43
N MET A 259 30.98 -7.39 -72.49
CA MET A 259 30.31 -7.66 -73.77
C MET A 259 29.73 -6.40 -74.40
N LEU A 260 29.17 -5.49 -73.59
CA LEU A 260 28.67 -4.20 -74.05
C LEU A 260 29.78 -3.27 -74.54
N GLU A 261 30.90 -3.20 -73.82
CA GLU A 261 32.09 -2.44 -74.25
C GLU A 261 32.62 -2.96 -75.58
N LYS A 262 32.74 -4.29 -75.73
CA LYS A 262 33.14 -4.90 -77.00
C LYS A 262 32.16 -4.58 -78.12
N ALA A 263 30.85 -4.72 -77.87
CA ALA A 263 29.83 -4.41 -78.86
C ALA A 263 29.83 -2.92 -79.28
N ALA A 264 30.16 -2.02 -78.36
CA ALA A 264 30.31 -0.60 -78.66
C ALA A 264 31.51 -0.33 -79.57
N ILE A 265 32.66 -0.96 -79.30
CA ILE A 265 33.86 -0.87 -80.14
C ILE A 265 33.60 -1.45 -81.54
N ASP A 266 32.97 -2.63 -81.61
CA ASP A 266 32.65 -3.28 -82.89
C ASP A 266 31.69 -2.42 -83.73
N LYS A 267 30.74 -1.73 -83.09
CA LYS A 267 29.85 -0.77 -83.76
C LYS A 267 30.63 0.43 -84.31
N GLU A 268 31.54 1.01 -83.52
CA GLU A 268 32.33 2.16 -83.95
C GLU A 268 33.23 1.80 -85.13
N ALA A 269 33.82 0.61 -85.13
CA ALA A 269 34.57 0.08 -86.27
C ALA A 269 33.68 -0.08 -87.52
N ALA A 270 32.47 -0.64 -87.38
CA ALA A 270 31.54 -0.78 -88.49
C ALA A 270 31.05 0.57 -89.04
N ASP A 271 30.83 1.57 -88.17
CA ASP A 271 30.46 2.93 -88.60
C ASP A 271 31.60 3.58 -89.41
N VAL A 272 32.86 3.35 -89.03
CA VAL A 272 34.05 3.79 -89.79
C VAL A 272 34.14 3.08 -91.15
N ASP A 273 33.90 1.77 -91.20
CA ASP A 273 33.87 1.01 -92.46
C ASP A 273 32.77 1.53 -93.40
N VAL A 274 31.57 1.80 -92.87
CA VAL A 274 30.47 2.39 -93.64
C VAL A 274 30.84 3.78 -94.17
N GLN A 275 31.44 4.64 -93.35
CA GLN A 275 31.92 5.94 -93.82
C GLN A 275 32.99 5.80 -94.91
N THR A 276 33.90 4.84 -94.77
CA THR A 276 34.92 4.54 -95.77
C THR A 276 34.27 4.12 -97.10
N LEU A 277 33.31 3.20 -97.07
CA LEU A 277 32.55 2.78 -98.26
C LEU A 277 31.77 3.93 -98.90
N ILE A 278 31.19 4.83 -98.10
CA ILE A 278 30.50 6.03 -98.62
C ILE A 278 31.49 6.95 -99.34
N LEU A 279 32.67 7.17 -98.75
CA LEU A 279 33.72 7.99 -99.37
C LEU A 279 34.25 7.36 -100.67
N GLU A 280 34.46 6.03 -100.67
CA GLU A 280 34.85 5.28 -101.87
C GLU A 280 33.78 5.38 -102.96
N SER A 281 32.50 5.20 -102.63
CA SER A 281 31.38 5.36 -103.56
C SER A 281 31.34 6.76 -104.15
N LYS A 282 31.48 7.79 -103.32
CA LYS A 282 31.49 9.19 -103.77
C LYS A 282 32.71 9.48 -104.66
N SER A 283 33.87 8.91 -104.32
CA SER A 283 35.05 8.99 -105.16
C SER A 283 34.83 8.34 -106.53
N ALA A 284 34.25 7.13 -106.55
CA ALA A 284 33.88 6.43 -107.78
C ALA A 284 32.88 7.22 -108.63
N GLU A 285 31.84 7.80 -108.03
CA GLU A 285 30.89 8.68 -108.71
C GLU A 285 31.58 9.90 -109.33
N THR A 286 32.45 10.59 -108.58
CA THR A 286 33.17 11.75 -109.13
C THR A 286 34.11 11.37 -110.28
N ASN A 287 34.72 10.19 -110.24
CA ASN A 287 35.54 9.69 -111.34
C ASN A 287 34.69 9.35 -112.57
N LEU A 288 33.53 8.70 -112.40
CA LEU A 288 32.59 8.43 -113.48
C LEU A 288 32.07 9.72 -114.12
N GLU A 289 31.74 10.74 -113.31
CA GLU A 289 31.30 12.06 -113.81
C GLU A 289 32.43 12.74 -114.61
N ARG A 290 33.68 12.62 -114.14
CA ARG A 290 34.86 13.13 -114.86
C ARG A 290 35.04 12.43 -116.21
N GLU A 291 34.92 11.10 -116.26
CA GLU A 291 34.98 10.33 -117.52
C GLU A 291 33.84 10.67 -118.47
N ARG A 292 32.63 10.86 -117.94
CA ARG A 292 31.47 11.28 -118.73
C ARG A 292 31.69 12.65 -119.37
N ASN A 293 32.29 13.58 -118.64
CA ASN A 293 32.61 14.91 -119.14
C ASN A 293 33.70 14.88 -120.24
N THR A 294 34.74 14.06 -120.09
CA THR A 294 35.74 13.87 -121.16
C THR A 294 35.15 13.22 -122.41
N VAL A 295 34.23 12.26 -122.27
CA VAL A 295 33.51 11.66 -123.41
C VAL A 295 32.63 12.71 -124.11
N ASN A 296 31.89 13.53 -123.36
CA ASN A 296 31.06 14.60 -123.91
C ASN A 296 31.89 15.69 -124.62
N GLU A 297 33.08 16.03 -124.12
CA GLU A 297 34.02 16.93 -124.80
C GLU A 297 34.61 16.31 -126.07
N GLY A 298 34.84 14.99 -126.08
CA GLY A 298 35.23 14.24 -127.27
C GLY A 298 34.13 14.24 -128.35
N GLN A 299 32.86 14.14 -127.96
CA GLN A 299 31.73 14.21 -128.89
C GLN A 299 31.48 15.60 -129.47
N LYS A 300 31.84 16.69 -128.77
CA LYS A 300 31.75 18.06 -129.29
C LYS A 300 32.84 18.43 -130.30
N LYS A 301 33.85 17.56 -130.50
CA LYS A 301 34.96 17.76 -131.45
C LYS A 301 34.82 16.93 -132.73
N LEU A 302 33.71 16.23 -132.92
CA LEU A 302 33.28 15.53 -134.15
C LEU A 302 32.21 16.34 -134.87
#